data_AF-A0A1G8Q0D4-F1
#
_entry.id   AF-A0A1G8Q0D4-F1
#
_cell.length_a   1.000
_cell.length_b   1.000
_cell.length_c   1.000
_cell.angle_alpha   90.00
_cell.angle_beta   90.00
_cell.angle_gamma   90.00
#
_symmetry.space_group_name_H-M   'P 1'
#
loop_
_entity.id
_entity.type
_entity.pdbx_description
1 polymer ?
#
loop_
_entity_poly.entity_id
_entity_poly.type
_entity_poly.pdbx_seq_one_letter_code
_entity_poly.pdbx_strand_id
1 'polypeptide(L)'
;MVDRGWDRSFDDPIEMNGRKLVTVRDAGKYIAKLPKKQHDAPEWQAAMEALILVAEQGGPTMFARIRIMRALNRDKPIQQLEPSRKPAKAYKIVR
;
A
#
# COMPACT_ATOMS: atom_id res chain seq x y z
N MET A 1 -6.83 -20.17 -13.17
CA MET A 1 -5.51 -19.62 -13.56
C MET A 1 -5.37 -18.31 -12.82
N VAL A 2 -4.45 -18.18 -11.87
CA VAL A 2 -4.28 -16.90 -11.16
C VAL A 2 -3.55 -15.97 -12.11
N ASP A 3 -4.21 -14.92 -12.55
CA ASP A 3 -3.70 -13.91 -13.49
C ASP A 3 -2.43 -13.27 -12.94
N ARG A 4 -1.29 -13.83 -13.32
CA ARG A 4 0.06 -13.31 -13.07
C ARG A 4 0.39 -12.29 -14.15
N GLY A 5 1.23 -11.32 -13.81
CA GLY A 5 1.74 -10.34 -14.76
C GLY A 5 1.34 -8.90 -14.47
N TRP A 6 2.01 -8.01 -15.19
CA TRP A 6 1.91 -6.56 -15.01
C TRP A 6 0.52 -6.01 -15.35
N ASP A 7 -0.24 -6.68 -16.21
CA ASP A 7 -1.59 -6.26 -16.60
C ASP A 7 -2.68 -6.65 -15.58
N ARG A 8 -2.29 -7.32 -14.48
CA ARG A 8 -3.22 -7.66 -13.41
C ARG A 8 -3.80 -6.40 -12.77
N SER A 9 -5.11 -6.40 -12.58
CA SER A 9 -5.82 -5.38 -11.82
C SER A 9 -5.59 -5.55 -10.31
N PHE A 10 -5.52 -4.43 -9.59
CA PHE A 10 -5.66 -4.46 -8.14
C PHE A 10 -7.09 -4.91 -7.78
N ASP A 11 -7.20 -5.76 -6.75
CA ASP A 11 -8.50 -6.17 -6.22
C ASP A 11 -9.27 -4.93 -5.70
N ASP A 12 -8.55 -4.03 -5.03
CA ASP A 12 -9.00 -2.68 -4.66
C ASP A 12 -8.10 -1.63 -5.33
N PRO A 13 -8.60 -0.92 -6.36
CA PRO A 13 -7.83 0.12 -7.02
C PRO A 13 -7.37 1.24 -6.07
N ILE A 14 -6.27 1.90 -6.44
CA ILE A 14 -5.64 2.95 -5.63
C ILE A 14 -6.08 4.31 -6.17
N GLU A 15 -6.82 5.07 -5.37
CA GLU A 15 -7.24 6.43 -5.72
C GLU A 15 -6.21 7.45 -5.22
N MET A 16 -5.71 8.29 -6.13
CA MET A 16 -4.66 9.29 -5.90
C MET A 16 -5.05 10.61 -6.56
N ASN A 17 -5.38 11.65 -5.79
CA ASN A 17 -5.60 13.04 -6.26
C ASN A 17 -6.31 13.14 -7.63
N GLY A 18 -7.44 12.43 -7.79
CA GLY A 18 -8.25 12.44 -9.03
C GLY A 18 -7.82 11.44 -10.12
N ARG A 19 -6.81 10.59 -9.86
CA ARG A 19 -6.38 9.47 -10.73
C ARG A 19 -6.54 8.14 -10.01
N LYS A 20 -6.90 7.09 -10.75
CA LYS A 20 -7.08 5.74 -10.22
C LYS A 20 -6.03 4.81 -10.84
N LEU A 21 -5.18 4.20 -10.01
CA LEU A 21 -4.30 3.13 -10.45
C LEU A 21 -5.08 1.82 -10.38
N VAL A 22 -5.43 1.31 -11.56
CA VAL A 22 -6.24 0.09 -11.69
C VAL A 22 -5.36 -1.13 -11.83
N THR A 23 -4.23 -1.03 -12.55
CA THR A 23 -3.35 -2.17 -12.81
C THR A 23 -1.98 -2.04 -12.16
N VAL A 24 -1.31 -3.17 -11.95
CA VAL A 24 0.08 -3.23 -11.46
C VAL A 24 1.02 -2.45 -12.41
N ARG A 25 0.78 -2.52 -13.73
CA ARG A 25 1.50 -1.76 -14.75
C ARG A 25 1.29 -0.25 -14.60
N ASP A 26 0.06 0.20 -14.33
CA ASP A 26 -0.21 1.62 -14.13
C ASP A 26 0.52 2.15 -12.89
N ALA A 27 0.54 1.36 -11.82
CA ALA A 27 1.31 1.68 -10.62
C ALA A 27 2.82 1.75 -10.91
N GLY A 28 3.37 0.78 -11.65
CA GLY A 28 4.79 0.81 -12.05
C GLY A 28 5.13 2.03 -12.92
N LYS A 29 4.28 2.36 -13.89
CA LYS A 29 4.42 3.57 -14.72
C LYS A 29 4.34 4.85 -13.90
N TYR A 30 3.54 4.87 -12.84
CA TYR A 30 3.45 6.02 -11.94
C TYR A 30 4.73 6.20 -11.14
N ILE A 31 5.23 5.12 -10.51
CA ILE A 31 6.47 5.15 -9.72
C ILE A 31 7.65 5.58 -10.59
N ALA A 32 7.77 5.04 -11.81
CA ALA A 32 8.84 5.39 -12.74
C ALA A 32 8.83 6.88 -13.18
N LYS A 33 7.70 7.58 -13.04
CA LYS A 33 7.58 9.01 -13.37
C LYS A 33 7.86 9.93 -12.17
N LEU A 34 8.09 9.39 -10.98
CA LEU A 34 8.37 10.19 -9.80
C LEU A 34 9.75 10.86 -9.89
N PRO A 35 9.92 12.06 -9.29
CA PRO A 35 11.24 12.65 -9.14
C PRO A 35 12.18 11.73 -8.37
N LYS A 36 13.46 11.69 -8.75
CA LYS A 36 14.47 10.78 -8.15
C LYS A 36 14.50 10.82 -6.62
N LYS A 37 14.35 12.01 -6.02
CA LYS A 37 14.27 12.20 -4.56
C LYS A 37 13.12 11.43 -3.89
N GLN A 38 11.98 11.31 -4.57
CA GLN A 38 10.85 10.52 -4.10
C GLN A 38 11.05 9.05 -4.44
N HIS A 39 11.51 8.73 -5.64
CA HIS A 39 11.75 7.35 -6.07
C HIS A 39 12.77 6.59 -5.18
N ASP A 40 13.83 7.27 -4.74
CA ASP A 40 14.88 6.69 -3.88
C ASP A 40 14.47 6.58 -2.41
N ALA A 41 13.25 7.02 -2.07
CA ALA A 41 12.69 6.84 -0.74
C ALA A 41 12.49 5.34 -0.41
N PRO A 42 12.75 4.91 0.84
CA PRO A 42 12.54 3.53 1.24
C PRO A 42 11.09 3.07 1.07
N GLU A 43 10.11 3.97 1.20
CA GLU A 43 8.69 3.67 1.02
C GLU A 43 8.35 3.42 -0.46
N TRP A 44 8.96 4.17 -1.38
CA TRP A 44 8.78 4.00 -2.82
C TRP A 44 9.55 2.79 -3.37
N GLN A 45 10.75 2.51 -2.85
CA GLN A 45 11.48 1.27 -3.13
C GLN A 45 10.68 0.04 -2.69
N ALA A 46 10.15 0.04 -1.47
CA ALA A 46 9.34 -1.07 -0.97
C ALA A 46 8.00 -1.20 -1.71
N ALA A 47 7.45 -0.12 -2.25
CA ALA A 47 6.29 -0.17 -3.14
C ALA A 47 6.64 -0.83 -4.47
N MET A 48 7.80 -0.52 -5.04
CA MET A 48 8.29 -1.15 -6.27
C MET A 48 8.54 -2.65 -6.08
N GLU A 49 9.19 -3.06 -4.99
CA GLU A 49 9.42 -4.47 -4.65
C GLU A 49 8.11 -5.24 -4.52
N ALA A 50 7.11 -4.65 -3.85
CA ALA A 50 5.80 -5.27 -3.72
C ALA A 50 5.06 -5.39 -5.06
N LEU A 51 5.24 -4.43 -5.98
CA LEU A 51 4.69 -4.54 -7.34
C LEU A 51 5.33 -5.68 -8.12
N ILE A 52 6.67 -5.82 -8.06
CA ILE A 52 7.40 -6.91 -8.70
C ILE A 52 6.93 -8.26 -8.14
N LEU A 53 6.80 -8.37 -6.82
CA LEU A 53 6.30 -9.57 -6.14
C LEU A 53 4.91 -9.98 -6.64
N VAL A 54 3.98 -9.02 -6.76
CA VAL A 54 2.62 -9.27 -7.26
C VAL A 54 2.64 -9.66 -8.74
N ALA A 55 3.45 -8.99 -9.56
CA ALA A 55 3.55 -9.24 -10.99
C ALA A 55 4.15 -10.61 -11.30
N GLU A 56 5.23 -11.00 -10.62
CA GLU A 56 6.01 -12.19 -10.93
C GLU A 56 5.53 -13.43 -10.17
N GLN A 57 5.27 -13.28 -8.87
CA GLN A 57 4.94 -14.40 -7.99
C GLN A 57 3.42 -14.57 -7.81
N GLY A 58 2.61 -13.63 -8.31
CA GLY A 58 1.15 -13.69 -8.19
C GLY A 58 0.65 -13.43 -6.77
N GLY A 59 1.45 -12.77 -5.93
CA GLY A 59 1.09 -12.46 -4.55
C GLY A 59 -0.15 -11.56 -4.41
N PRO A 60 -0.70 -11.41 -3.19
CA PRO A 60 -1.87 -10.57 -2.95
C PRO A 60 -1.62 -9.10 -3.34
N THR A 61 -2.50 -8.53 -4.17
CA THR A 61 -2.36 -7.14 -4.67
C THR A 61 -2.41 -6.10 -3.54
N MET A 62 -3.00 -6.48 -2.41
CA MET A 62 -3.08 -5.69 -1.19
C MET A 62 -1.71 -5.27 -0.63
N PHE A 63 -0.66 -6.09 -0.80
CA PHE A 63 0.70 -5.71 -0.36
C PHE A 63 1.23 -4.50 -1.12
N ALA A 64 1.14 -4.55 -2.45
CA ALA A 64 1.53 -3.43 -3.31
C ALA A 64 0.69 -2.19 -2.99
N ARG A 65 -0.63 -2.36 -2.79
CA ARG A 65 -1.53 -1.28 -2.39
C ARG A 65 -1.11 -0.60 -1.08
N ILE A 66 -0.84 -1.35 -0.02
CA ILE A 66 -0.45 -0.81 1.29
C ILE A 66 0.86 -0.01 1.17
N ARG A 67 1.84 -0.55 0.44
CA ARG A 67 3.14 0.11 0.26
C ARG A 67 3.01 1.41 -0.53
N ILE A 68 2.25 1.42 -1.62
CA ILE A 68 1.97 2.64 -2.40
C ILE A 68 1.23 3.67 -1.54
N MET A 69 0.20 3.26 -0.79
CA MET A 69 -0.53 4.15 0.12
C MET A 69 0.39 4.75 1.20
N ARG A 70 1.34 3.98 1.74
CA ARG A 70 2.34 4.51 2.69
C ARG A 70 3.27 5.52 2.01
N ALA A 71 3.74 5.23 0.80
CA ALA A 71 4.63 6.11 0.06
C ALA A 71 3.95 7.45 -0.31
N LEU A 72 2.65 7.42 -0.63
CA LEU A 72 1.85 8.63 -0.88
C LEU A 72 1.60 9.46 0.38
N ASN A 73 1.52 8.83 1.55
CA ASN A 73 1.27 9.52 2.82
C ASN A 73 2.55 9.96 3.54
N ARG A 74 3.73 9.85 2.90
CA ARG A 74 5.04 10.15 3.50
C ARG A 74 5.18 11.58 4.03
N ASP A 75 4.56 12.55 3.37
CA ASP A 75 4.61 13.96 3.77
C ASP A 75 3.48 14.35 4.75
N LYS A 76 2.59 13.42 5.09
CA LYS A 76 1.63 13.64 6.18
C LYS A 76 2.34 13.29 7.48
N PRO A 77 2.24 14.14 8.53
CA PRO A 77 2.62 13.68 9.87
C PRO A 77 1.89 12.37 10.10
N ILE A 78 2.63 11.37 10.54
CA ILE A 78 2.10 10.07 10.95
C ILE A 78 0.87 10.41 11.77
N GLN A 79 -0.34 10.12 11.26
CA GLN A 79 -1.48 10.04 12.14
C GLN A 79 -1.04 8.95 13.09
N GLN A 80 -0.60 9.34 14.29
CA GLN A 80 -0.40 8.44 15.39
C GLN A 80 -1.65 7.59 15.32
N LEU A 81 -1.48 6.33 14.91
CA LEU A 81 -2.53 5.36 15.02
C LEU A 81 -2.63 5.24 16.52
N GLU A 82 -3.38 6.15 17.15
CA GLU A 82 -3.66 6.13 18.56
C GLU A 82 -4.09 4.69 18.77
N PRO A 83 -3.33 3.89 19.54
CA PRO A 83 -3.77 2.55 19.83
C PRO A 83 -5.12 2.79 20.49
N SER A 84 -6.20 2.44 19.78
CA SER A 84 -7.54 2.51 20.31
C SER A 84 -7.56 1.50 21.45
N ARG A 85 -7.09 1.92 22.63
CA ARG A 85 -7.20 1.21 23.88
C ARG A 85 -8.69 1.21 24.18
N LYS A 86 -9.39 0.22 23.61
CA LYS A 86 -10.71 -0.15 24.10
C LYS A 86 -10.50 -0.48 25.58
N PRO A 87 -11.09 0.25 26.54
CA PRO A 87 -10.95 -0.10 27.93
C PRO A 87 -11.50 -1.52 28.11
N ALA A 88 -10.69 -2.43 28.65
CA ALA A 88 -11.16 -3.74 29.04
C ALA A 88 -12.28 -3.55 30.08
N LYS A 89 -13.43 -4.20 29.88
CA LYS A 89 -14.56 -4.10 30.79
C LYS A 89 -14.16 -4.76 32.11
N ALA A 90 -13.98 -3.96 33.16
CA ALA A 90 -13.65 -4.46 34.49
C ALA A 90 -14.87 -5.20 35.06
N TYR A 91 -14.74 -6.52 35.23
CA TYR A 91 -15.71 -7.30 36.00
C TYR A 91 -15.25 -7.33 37.46
N LYS A 92 -16.12 -6.84 38.36
CA LYS A 92 -15.88 -6.88 39.80
C LYS A 92 -16.20 -8.28 40.30
N ILE A 93 -15.19 -9.00 40.78
CA ILE A 93 -15.38 -10.28 41.47
C ILE A 93 -15.95 -9.94 42.86
N VAL A 94 -17.20 -10.34 43.10
CA VAL A 94 -17.80 -10.29 44.43
C VAL A 94 -17.29 -11.53 45.18
N ARG A 95 -16.60 -11.30 46.30
CA ARG A 95 -16.22 -12.34 47.28
C ARG A 95 -17.16 -12.24 48.46
#